data_AF-A0A7S2NT28-F1
#
_entry.id   AF-A0A7S2NT28-F1
#
_cell.length_a   1.000
_cell.length_b   1.000
_cell.length_c   1.000
_cell.angle_alpha   90.00
_cell.angle_beta   90.00
_cell.angle_gamma   90.00
#
_symmetry.space_group_name_H-M   'P 1'
#
loop_
_entity.id
_entity.type
_entity.pdbx_description
1 polymer ?
#
loop_
_entity_poly.entity_id
_entity_poly.type
_entity_poly.pdbx_seq_one_letter_code
_entity_poly.pdbx_strand_id
1 'polypeptide(L)'
;RGPHGAVTYHFASCGADARVLSWEFRESDLVDLHGEESDKIDGTHAAEPNVGDDHRSGCASSSGRQGSLSVGTVRAAPFNAVPTLQPLWGDQFHHHPMTAVLVDGTGRLLITACAGGIVKQWAKPIEDRTKAKAQPVS
;
A
#
# COMPACT_ATOMS: atom_id res chain seq x y z
N ARG A 1 -24.47 -13.32 -17.05
CA ARG A 1 -23.42 -12.64 -16.24
C ARG A 1 -22.46 -12.03 -17.25
N GLY A 2 -22.46 -10.71 -17.41
CA GLY A 2 -21.55 -10.03 -18.34
C GLY A 2 -20.10 -10.16 -17.88
N PRO A 3 -19.10 -9.88 -18.73
CA PRO A 3 -17.71 -9.84 -18.28
C PRO A 3 -17.63 -8.78 -17.19
N HIS A 4 -17.30 -9.18 -15.97
CA HIS A 4 -16.94 -8.24 -14.93
C HIS A 4 -15.71 -7.49 -15.46
N GLY A 5 -15.89 -6.24 -15.89
CA GLY A 5 -14.80 -5.40 -16.34
C GLY A 5 -13.76 -5.36 -15.22
N ALA A 6 -12.51 -5.67 -15.53
CA ALA A 6 -11.43 -5.69 -14.55
C ALA A 6 -11.43 -4.35 -13.79
N VAL A 7 -11.65 -4.39 -12.48
CA VAL A 7 -11.65 -3.18 -11.66
C VAL A 7 -10.21 -2.68 -11.58
N THR A 8 -10.04 -1.38 -11.83
CA THR A 8 -8.76 -0.70 -11.71
C THR A 8 -8.81 0.21 -10.49
N TYR A 9 -7.84 0.02 -9.60
CA TYR A 9 -7.66 0.79 -8.38
C TYR A 9 -6.55 1.82 -8.58
N HIS A 10 -6.79 3.05 -8.14
CA HIS A 10 -5.79 4.09 -8.08
C HIS A 10 -5.58 4.47 -6.61
N PHE A 11 -4.32 4.54 -6.20
CA PHE A 11 -3.96 4.96 -4.87
C PHE A 11 -2.67 5.77 -4.90
N ALA A 12 -2.50 6.59 -3.87
CA ALA A 12 -1.34 7.41 -3.68
C ALA A 12 -0.77 7.21 -2.28
N SER A 13 0.53 7.41 -2.14
CA SER A 13 1.19 7.45 -0.85
C SER A 13 2.14 8.63 -0.81
N CYS A 14 2.48 9.04 0.41
CA CYS A 14 3.45 10.09 0.65
C CYS A 14 4.43 9.66 1.74
N GLY A 15 5.64 10.20 1.69
CA GLY A 15 6.73 9.77 2.55
C GLY A 15 7.51 10.91 3.19
N ALA A 16 8.47 10.51 4.02
CA ALA A 16 9.42 11.43 4.66
C ALA A 16 10.34 12.15 3.67
N ASP A 17 10.41 11.67 2.43
CA ASP A 17 11.12 12.28 1.30
C ASP A 17 10.37 13.49 0.69
N ALA A 18 9.22 13.85 1.27
CA ALA A 18 8.37 14.96 0.86
C ALA A 18 7.73 14.81 -0.53
N ARG A 19 7.65 13.57 -1.02
CA ARG A 19 7.07 13.23 -2.32
C ARG A 19 5.70 12.58 -2.19
N VAL A 20 4.91 12.74 -3.25
CA VAL A 20 3.72 11.93 -3.51
C VAL A 20 4.04 10.99 -4.66
N LEU A 21 3.68 9.72 -4.50
CA LEU A 21 3.75 8.70 -5.53
C LEU A 21 2.32 8.21 -5.82
N SER A 22 2.04 7.87 -7.07
CA SER A 22 0.75 7.31 -7.49
C SER A 22 0.95 5.95 -8.18
N TRP A 23 0.03 5.03 -7.94
CA TRP A 23 0.01 3.72 -8.56
C TRP A 23 -1.35 3.43 -9.19
N GLU A 24 -1.33 2.49 -10.13
CA GLU A 24 -2.50 1.80 -10.65
C GLU A 24 -2.33 0.32 -10.36
N PHE A 25 -3.41 -0.33 -9.96
CA PHE A 25 -3.46 -1.75 -9.71
C PHE A 25 -4.73 -2.33 -10.33
N ARG A 26 -4.63 -3.40 -11.11
CA ARG A 26 -5.79 -4.02 -11.73
C ARG A 26 -6.13 -5.30 -11.00
N GLU A 27 -7.42 -5.56 -10.83
CA GLU A 27 -7.89 -6.79 -10.19
C GLU A 27 -7.45 -8.06 -10.95
N SER A 28 -7.22 -7.96 -12.27
CA SER A 28 -6.61 -9.04 -13.05
C SER A 28 -5.24 -9.46 -12.53
N ASP A 29 -4.51 -8.55 -11.89
CA ASP A 29 -3.14 -8.79 -11.41
C ASP A 29 -3.13 -9.59 -10.09
N LEU A 30 -4.30 -9.82 -9.45
CA LEU A 30 -4.45 -10.68 -8.27
C LEU A 30 -4.41 -12.18 -8.60
N VAL A 31 -4.82 -12.57 -9.81
CA VAL A 31 -5.17 -13.97 -10.12
C VAL A 31 -3.94 -14.87 -10.28
N ASP A 32 -2.78 -14.31 -10.57
CA ASP A 32 -1.53 -15.05 -10.74
C ASP A 32 -0.86 -15.48 -9.40
N LEU A 33 -1.44 -15.10 -8.25
CA LEU A 33 -0.87 -15.40 -6.91
C LEU A 33 -1.39 -16.70 -6.26
N HIS A 34 -2.35 -17.40 -6.88
CA HIS A 34 -2.92 -18.65 -6.35
C HIS A 34 -2.51 -19.91 -7.14
N GLY A 35 -1.51 -19.80 -8.03
CA GLY A 35 -1.15 -20.85 -8.98
C GLY A 35 -0.34 -22.02 -8.43
N GLU A 36 0.49 -21.84 -7.40
CA GLU A 36 1.38 -22.91 -6.91
C GLU A 36 1.64 -22.82 -5.40
N GLU A 37 0.75 -23.35 -4.55
CA GLU A 37 1.13 -24.09 -3.33
C GLU A 37 -0.10 -24.81 -2.75
N SER A 38 -0.43 -25.97 -3.31
CA SER A 38 -1.22 -27.00 -2.62
C SER A 38 -0.49 -28.30 -2.78
N ASP A 39 0.55 -28.52 -1.96
CA ASP A 39 0.84 -29.86 -1.50
C ASP A 39 1.76 -29.86 -0.27
N LYS A 40 1.26 -30.52 0.79
CA LYS A 40 1.99 -31.10 1.94
C LYS A 40 2.37 -30.17 3.10
N ILE A 41 1.38 -29.88 3.96
CA ILE A 41 1.64 -29.77 5.40
C ILE A 41 1.61 -31.19 5.95
N ASP A 42 2.77 -31.84 6.04
CA ASP A 42 2.93 -33.09 6.76
C ASP A 42 3.42 -32.80 8.18
N GLY A 43 2.91 -33.59 9.13
CA GLY A 43 2.85 -33.22 10.53
C GLY A 43 4.17 -33.29 11.31
N THR A 44 4.11 -32.66 12.47
CA THR A 44 4.68 -33.13 13.75
C THR A 44 6.18 -33.46 13.77
N HIS A 45 6.99 -32.54 14.30
CA HIS A 45 8.09 -32.92 15.19
C HIS A 45 8.29 -31.86 16.27
N ALA A 46 7.97 -32.24 17.50
CA ALA A 46 8.35 -31.55 18.72
C ALA A 46 9.88 -31.61 18.87
N ALA A 47 10.50 -30.48 19.20
CA ALA A 47 11.82 -30.44 19.83
C ALA A 47 11.90 -29.27 20.81
N GLU A 48 12.26 -29.61 22.03
CA GLU A 48 12.33 -28.89 23.31
C GLU A 48 12.99 -27.49 23.29
N PRO A 49 12.68 -26.61 24.25
CA PRO A 49 13.28 -25.30 24.38
C PRO A 49 14.68 -25.40 25.01
N ASN A 50 15.71 -24.91 24.32
CA ASN A 50 17.04 -24.79 24.91
C ASN A 50 17.03 -23.60 25.88
N VAL A 51 17.27 -23.90 27.16
CA VAL A 51 17.41 -22.94 28.26
C VAL A 51 18.72 -22.17 28.05
N GLY A 52 18.62 -20.85 27.89
CA GLY A 52 19.75 -19.94 27.87
C GLY A 52 19.31 -18.60 28.42
N ASP A 53 19.59 -18.37 29.71
CA ASP A 53 19.47 -17.10 30.40
C ASP A 53 20.36 -16.04 29.72
N ASP A 54 19.83 -14.82 29.49
CA ASP A 54 20.43 -13.60 30.06
C ASP A 54 19.61 -12.31 29.75
N HIS A 55 19.17 -11.68 30.85
CA HIS A 55 18.95 -10.25 31.12
C HIS A 55 17.90 -9.37 30.38
N ARG A 56 16.72 -9.27 31.06
CA ARG A 56 15.92 -8.06 31.40
C ARG A 56 15.97 -6.81 30.49
N SER A 57 14.79 -6.46 29.96
CA SER A 57 14.15 -5.17 30.22
C SER A 57 12.64 -5.29 30.14
N GLY A 58 11.97 -5.03 31.26
CA GLY A 58 10.53 -5.20 31.41
C GLY A 58 9.74 -3.94 31.08
N CYS A 59 8.49 -4.12 30.64
CA CYS A 59 7.38 -3.32 31.13
C CYS A 59 6.03 -4.07 30.94
N ALA A 60 5.16 -3.84 31.92
CA ALA A 60 3.74 -4.17 32.01
C ALA A 60 3.30 -5.65 31.98
N SER A 61 3.29 -6.26 33.17
CA SER A 61 2.42 -7.40 33.45
C SER A 61 0.96 -6.94 33.46
N SER A 62 0.16 -7.44 32.51
CA SER A 62 -1.30 -7.48 32.65
C SER A 62 -1.71 -8.94 32.86
N SER A 63 -1.92 -9.30 34.11
CA SER A 63 -2.58 -10.54 34.49
C SER A 63 -4.04 -10.50 34.05
N GLY A 64 -4.43 -11.46 33.21
CA GLY A 64 -5.83 -11.85 33.06
C GLY A 64 -6.44 -11.59 31.69
N ARG A 65 -6.23 -12.52 30.75
CA ARG A 65 -7.26 -12.97 29.79
C ARG A 65 -6.86 -14.31 29.19
N GLN A 66 -7.40 -15.36 29.79
CA GLN A 66 -7.37 -16.73 29.26
C GLN A 66 -8.19 -16.73 27.96
N GLY A 67 -7.54 -16.99 26.83
CA GLY A 67 -8.15 -16.91 25.49
C GLY A 67 -7.41 -16.05 24.46
N SER A 68 -6.09 -15.84 24.62
CA SER A 68 -5.28 -15.27 23.55
C SER A 68 -5.21 -16.28 22.40
N LEU A 69 -5.98 -16.06 21.34
CA LEU A 69 -5.64 -16.62 20.04
C LEU A 69 -4.24 -16.12 19.73
N SER A 70 -3.27 -17.02 19.67
CA SER A 70 -1.97 -16.71 19.11
C SER A 70 -2.22 -16.24 17.68
N VAL A 71 -2.16 -14.92 17.47
CA VAL A 71 -2.07 -14.33 16.14
C VAL A 71 -0.84 -14.97 15.54
N GLY A 72 -1.06 -15.94 14.65
CA GLY A 72 0.03 -16.54 13.89
C GLY A 72 0.82 -15.40 13.29
N THR A 73 2.13 -15.38 13.51
CA THR A 73 3.00 -14.41 12.87
C THR A 73 2.88 -14.65 11.36
N VAL A 74 2.10 -13.82 10.67
CA VAL A 74 2.09 -13.80 9.21
C VAL A 74 3.52 -13.45 8.83
N ARG A 75 4.28 -14.46 8.38
CA ARG A 75 5.65 -14.28 7.95
C ARG A 75 5.59 -13.36 6.73
N ALA A 76 6.34 -12.26 6.77
CA ALA A 76 6.48 -11.40 5.61
C ALA A 76 6.92 -12.25 4.42
N ALA A 77 6.16 -12.18 3.32
CA ALA A 77 6.52 -12.88 2.09
C ALA A 77 7.91 -12.38 1.63
N PRO A 78 8.77 -13.27 1.11
CA PRO A 78 10.04 -12.85 0.56
C PRO A 78 9.82 -11.92 -0.64
N PHE A 79 10.74 -10.99 -0.88
CA PHE A 79 10.57 -9.92 -1.87
C PHE A 79 10.28 -10.44 -3.30
N ASN A 80 10.84 -11.59 -3.65
CA ASN A 80 10.65 -12.22 -4.96
C ASN A 80 9.31 -12.97 -5.11
N ALA A 81 8.54 -13.13 -4.03
CA ALA A 81 7.24 -13.81 -4.05
C ALA A 81 6.05 -12.84 -4.16
N VAL A 82 6.30 -11.52 -4.21
CA VAL A 82 5.25 -10.50 -4.31
C VAL A 82 5.52 -9.59 -5.52
N PRO A 83 4.51 -9.28 -6.34
CA PRO A 83 4.67 -8.35 -7.47
C PRO A 83 5.14 -6.98 -6.98
N THR A 84 6.18 -6.46 -7.61
CA THR A 84 6.64 -5.09 -7.36
C THR A 84 5.88 -4.12 -8.27
N LEU A 85 5.09 -3.24 -7.67
CA LEU A 85 4.38 -2.20 -8.41
C LEU A 85 5.28 -0.99 -8.67
N GLN A 86 5.38 -0.58 -9.93
CA GLN A 86 6.04 0.67 -10.30
C GLN A 86 5.07 1.85 -10.17
N PRO A 87 5.50 2.99 -9.60
CA PRO A 87 4.65 4.18 -9.57
C PRO A 87 4.43 4.69 -10.99
N LEU A 88 3.20 5.12 -11.28
CA LEU A 88 2.85 5.82 -12.53
C LEU A 88 3.59 7.15 -12.63
N TRP A 89 3.69 7.86 -11.51
CA TRP A 89 4.40 9.12 -11.38
C TRP A 89 4.79 9.37 -9.93
N GLY A 90 5.73 10.28 -9.74
CA GLY A 90 6.20 10.69 -8.44
C GLY A 90 6.90 12.04 -8.45
N ASP A 91 6.45 12.97 -7.61
CA ASP A 91 7.03 14.32 -7.57
C ASP A 91 7.13 14.86 -6.13
N GLN A 92 7.95 15.89 -5.93
CA GLN A 92 8.12 16.56 -4.65
C GLN A 92 7.06 17.65 -4.48
N PHE A 93 6.24 17.52 -3.44
CA PHE A 93 5.11 18.42 -3.19
C PHE A 93 5.40 19.41 -2.06
N HIS A 94 6.31 19.05 -1.15
CA HIS A 94 6.70 19.84 0.01
C HIS A 94 8.22 19.83 0.20
N HIS A 95 8.72 20.73 1.05
CA HIS A 95 10.13 20.75 1.46
C HIS A 95 10.39 20.01 2.78
N HIS A 96 9.33 19.74 3.54
CA HIS A 96 9.38 18.99 4.79
C HIS A 96 8.74 17.60 4.60
N PRO A 97 9.10 16.61 5.43
CA PRO A 97 8.49 15.28 5.44
C PRO A 97 6.96 15.35 5.36
N MET A 98 6.38 14.58 4.43
CA MET A 98 4.93 14.52 4.30
C MET A 98 4.32 13.64 5.38
N THR A 99 3.19 14.09 5.91
CA THR A 99 2.46 13.42 7.00
C THR A 99 1.07 12.95 6.57
N ALA A 100 0.52 13.52 5.50
CA ALA A 100 -0.76 13.09 4.96
C ALA A 100 -0.88 13.35 3.45
N VAL A 101 -1.58 12.44 2.79
CA VAL A 101 -2.11 12.58 1.43
C VAL A 101 -3.55 12.08 1.42
N LEU A 102 -4.45 12.85 0.81
CA LEU A 102 -5.87 12.50 0.69
C LEU A 102 -6.32 12.76 -0.73
N VAL A 103 -7.00 11.78 -1.32
CA VAL A 103 -7.69 11.92 -2.60
C VAL A 103 -9.19 11.91 -2.32
N ASP A 104 -9.93 12.87 -2.86
CA ASP A 104 -11.37 12.89 -2.68
C ASP A 104 -12.07 11.73 -3.41
N GLY A 105 -13.31 11.41 -3.04
CA GLY A 105 -14.05 10.30 -3.64
C GLY A 105 -14.31 10.45 -5.15
N THR A 106 -14.11 11.63 -5.72
CA THR A 106 -14.25 11.88 -7.16
C THR A 106 -12.93 11.77 -7.93
N GLY A 107 -11.79 11.67 -7.23
CA GLY A 107 -10.45 11.68 -7.82
C GLY A 107 -10.09 13.01 -8.52
N ARG A 108 -10.78 14.11 -8.17
CA ARG A 108 -10.56 15.44 -8.75
C ARG A 108 -9.74 16.34 -7.83
N LEU A 109 -9.62 15.98 -6.55
CA LEU A 109 -8.92 16.76 -5.57
C LEU A 109 -7.89 15.92 -4.81
N LEU A 110 -6.68 16.45 -4.73
CA LEU A 110 -5.60 15.94 -3.90
C LEU A 110 -5.30 16.97 -2.80
N ILE A 111 -5.26 16.52 -1.55
CA ILE A 111 -4.84 17.33 -0.40
C ILE A 111 -3.58 16.70 0.16
N THR A 112 -2.60 17.54 0.48
CA THR A 112 -1.28 17.11 0.98
C THR A 112 -0.90 17.94 2.19
N ALA A 113 -0.28 17.32 3.21
CA ALA A 113 0.22 18.01 4.39
C ALA A 113 1.62 17.54 4.76
N CYS A 114 2.39 18.41 5.42
CA CYS A 114 3.74 18.10 5.88
C CYS A 114 3.97 18.48 7.34
N ALA A 115 5.07 17.98 7.91
CA ALA A 115 5.50 18.25 9.29
C ALA A 115 5.75 19.75 9.57
N GLY A 116 5.98 20.57 8.53
CA GLY A 116 6.10 22.01 8.65
C GLY A 116 4.76 22.74 8.84
N GLY A 117 3.64 22.02 8.95
CA GLY A 117 2.30 22.60 9.15
C GLY A 117 1.65 23.17 7.89
N ILE A 118 2.25 22.98 6.71
CA ILE A 118 1.71 23.46 5.44
C ILE A 118 0.76 22.42 4.85
N VAL A 119 -0.45 22.86 4.50
CA VAL A 119 -1.45 22.08 3.77
C VAL A 119 -1.63 22.69 2.37
N LYS A 120 -1.55 21.85 1.34
CA LYS A 120 -1.77 22.25 -0.06
C LYS A 120 -2.89 21.44 -0.68
N GLN A 121 -3.63 22.09 -1.58
CA GLN A 121 -4.74 21.53 -2.34
C GLN A 121 -4.43 21.61 -3.83
N TRP A 122 -4.68 20.51 -4.55
CA TRP A 122 -4.38 20.36 -5.97
C TRP A 122 -5.63 19.90 -6.71
N ALA A 123 -6.08 20.69 -7.67
CA ALA A 123 -7.17 20.32 -8.54
C ALA A 123 -6.64 19.52 -9.74
N LYS A 124 -7.33 18.45 -10.10
CA LYS A 124 -7.07 17.73 -11.34
C LYS A 124 -7.31 18.70 -12.52
N PRO A 125 -6.41 18.78 -13.50
CA PRO A 125 -6.62 19.59 -14.69
C PRO A 125 -7.94 19.21 -15.35
N ILE A 126 -8.75 20.21 -15.69
CA ILE A 126 -9.92 19.99 -16.55
C ILE A 126 -9.36 19.74 -17.94
N GLU A 127 -9.53 18.53 -18.47
CA GLU A 127 -9.26 18.27 -19.87
C GLU A 127 -10.21 19.12 -20.71
N ASP A 128 -9.67 20.21 -21.26
CA ASP A 128 -10.42 21.10 -22.14
C ASP A 128 -10.62 20.38 -23.48
N ARG A 129 -11.75 19.67 -23.62
CA ARG A 129 -12.11 18.90 -24.83
C ARG A 129 -12.20 19.76 -26.11
N THR A 130 -12.00 21.07 -26.01
CA THR A 130 -12.08 22.05 -27.10
C THR A 130 -10.80 22.16 -27.95
N LYS A 131 -9.66 21.62 -27.50
CA LYS A 131 -8.40 21.69 -28.29
C LYS A 131 -8.21 20.57 -29.32
N ALA A 132 -9.14 19.61 -29.43
CA ALA A 132 -9.04 18.51 -30.40
C ALA A 132 -9.53 18.84 -31.82
N LYS A 133 -9.90 20.10 -32.12
CA LYS A 133 -10.46 20.49 -33.42
C LYS A 133 -9.83 21.78 -33.99
N ALA A 134 -8.51 21.79 -34.10
CA ALA A 134 -7.82 22.71 -35.01
C ALA A 134 -6.92 21.88 -35.93
N GLN A 135 -7.52 21.20 -36.92
CA GLN A 135 -6.75 20.84 -38.11
C GLN A 135 -6.60 22.10 -38.97
N PRO A 136 -5.38 22.45 -39.42
CA PRO A 136 -5.22 23.47 -40.44
C PRO A 136 -5.78 22.90 -41.75
N VAL A 137 -6.86 23.47 -42.26
CA VAL A 137 -7.20 23.35 -43.67
C VAL A 137 -6.14 24.14 -44.44
N SER A 138 -5.33 23.43 -45.23
CA SER A 138 -4.55 24.01 -46.34
C SER A 138 -5.41 24.06 -47.58
#